data_AF-A0A7J6HC85-F1
#
_entry.id   AF-A0A7J6HC85-F1
#
_cell.length_a   1.000
_cell.length_b   1.000
_cell.length_c   1.000
_cell.angle_alpha   90.00
_cell.angle_beta   90.00
_cell.angle_gamma   90.00
#
_symmetry.space_group_name_H-M   'P 1'
#
loop_
_entity.id
_entity.type
_entity.pdbx_description
1 polymer ?
#
loop_
_entity_poly.entity_id
_entity_poly.type
_entity_poly.pdbx_seq_one_letter_code
_entity_poly.pdbx_strand_id
1 'polypeptide(L)'
;MANPSESLVSIAGLVSTQSTSIRVRIFRYDIPAIVKNSEMNSELASSLVDVIFKTLYIYDDRVSRRAVDDVIIKSLGETIFMKSFAGALVQSMEKQGKVQSYVGCLRLLQWSLYLLTKSQFATVSKNACCRVATAQASLIHLLMQRSFRERRACKRTFFQLFSQSPDIYKMYIEELKGGRIPYIDSPEFIGLLMEFSITSSKSSSLVEQFKPTFLDIYVKAVLNAREKPARGLSEAFHPLFTHMLHEDFQSNCGSSFS
;
A
#
# COMPACT_ATOMS: atom_id res chain seq x y z
N MET A 1 12.12 -22.22 -31.13
CA MET A 1 12.45 -21.37 -29.96
C MET A 1 11.32 -21.56 -28.95
N ALA A 2 11.61 -21.79 -27.68
CA ALA A 2 10.56 -21.97 -26.67
C ALA A 2 9.71 -20.70 -26.52
N ASN A 3 8.42 -20.84 -26.26
CA ASN A 3 7.55 -19.71 -26.00
C ASN A 3 8.08 -18.93 -24.78
N PRO A 4 8.15 -17.58 -24.81
CA PRO A 4 8.55 -16.78 -23.65
C PRO A 4 7.78 -17.11 -22.36
N SER A 5 6.48 -17.43 -22.45
CA SER A 5 5.68 -17.85 -21.28
C SER A 5 6.14 -19.19 -20.71
N GLU A 6 6.31 -20.21 -21.56
CA GLU A 6 6.85 -21.53 -21.18
C GLU A 6 8.24 -21.42 -20.54
N SER A 7 9.07 -20.50 -21.06
CA SER A 7 10.39 -20.22 -20.50
C SER A 7 10.28 -19.68 -19.06
N LEU A 8 9.35 -18.76 -18.78
CA LEU A 8 9.09 -18.29 -17.41
C LEU A 8 8.53 -19.40 -16.51
N VAL A 9 7.64 -20.26 -17.02
CA VAL A 9 7.11 -21.41 -16.27
C VAL A 9 8.23 -22.37 -15.87
N SER A 10 9.18 -22.63 -16.77
CA SER A 10 10.36 -23.45 -16.47
C SER A 10 11.24 -22.84 -15.36
N ILE A 11 11.44 -21.52 -15.39
CA ILE A 11 12.17 -20.77 -14.36
C ILE A 11 11.41 -20.76 -13.02
N ALA A 12 10.07 -20.82 -13.05
CA ALA A 12 9.23 -20.75 -11.87
C ALA A 12 9.45 -21.91 -10.89
N GLY A 13 10.06 -23.03 -11.31
CA GLY A 13 10.52 -24.10 -10.42
C GLY A 13 11.88 -23.81 -9.78
N LEU A 14 12.73 -23.06 -10.46
CA LEU A 14 14.10 -22.77 -10.05
C LEU A 14 14.20 -21.62 -9.04
N VAL A 15 13.21 -20.72 -9.01
CA VAL A 15 13.19 -19.58 -8.07
C VAL A 15 13.15 -20.03 -6.60
N SER A 16 12.68 -21.23 -6.30
CA SER A 16 12.62 -21.78 -4.93
C SER A 16 13.95 -22.35 -4.43
N THR A 17 15.02 -22.23 -5.20
CA THR A 17 16.36 -22.68 -4.80
C THR A 17 16.90 -21.95 -3.57
N GLN A 18 17.70 -22.64 -2.76
CA GLN A 18 18.39 -22.05 -1.61
C GLN A 18 19.61 -21.18 -2.03
N SER A 19 20.09 -21.32 -3.26
CA SER A 19 21.26 -20.58 -3.73
C SER A 19 20.93 -19.13 -4.08
N THR A 20 21.38 -18.19 -3.27
CA THR A 20 21.29 -16.74 -3.55
C THR A 20 21.88 -16.37 -4.91
N SER A 21 23.02 -16.96 -5.30
CA SER A 21 23.64 -16.67 -6.60
C SER A 21 22.74 -17.08 -7.77
N ILE A 22 22.05 -18.21 -7.67
CA ILE A 22 21.13 -18.68 -8.71
C ILE A 22 19.90 -17.77 -8.74
N ARG A 23 19.30 -17.46 -7.59
CA ARG A 23 18.14 -16.55 -7.49
C ARG A 23 18.45 -15.19 -8.10
N VAL A 24 19.60 -14.61 -7.77
CA VAL A 24 20.05 -13.33 -8.33
C VAL A 24 20.28 -13.45 -9.84
N ARG A 25 20.90 -14.53 -10.33
CA ARG A 25 21.09 -14.73 -11.77
C ARG A 25 19.76 -14.77 -12.52
N ILE A 26 18.79 -15.52 -11.99
CA ILE A 26 17.45 -15.64 -12.57
C ILE A 26 16.81 -14.26 -12.74
N PHE A 27 16.76 -13.46 -11.67
CA PHE A 27 16.06 -12.17 -11.71
C PHE A 27 16.86 -11.07 -12.41
N ARG A 28 18.20 -11.12 -12.42
CA ARG A 28 19.01 -10.07 -13.08
C ARG A 28 19.29 -10.31 -14.55
N TYR A 29 19.31 -11.57 -15.00
CA TYR A 29 19.73 -11.91 -16.36
C TYR A 29 18.68 -12.75 -17.07
N ASP A 30 18.27 -13.89 -16.50
CA ASP A 30 17.45 -14.87 -17.21
C ASP A 30 16.03 -14.31 -17.53
N ILE A 31 15.33 -13.78 -16.51
CA ILE A 31 14.01 -13.16 -16.69
C ILE A 31 14.08 -11.92 -17.59
N PRO A 32 14.97 -10.93 -17.35
CA PRO A 32 15.09 -9.78 -18.23
C PRO A 32 15.41 -10.11 -19.69
N ALA A 33 16.19 -11.17 -19.95
CA ALA A 33 16.48 -11.62 -21.31
C ALA A 33 15.23 -12.15 -22.02
N ILE A 34 14.41 -12.94 -21.33
CA ILE A 34 13.13 -13.43 -21.86
C ILE A 34 12.21 -12.26 -22.18
N VAL A 35 11.98 -11.36 -21.21
CA VAL A 35 11.05 -10.24 -21.35
C VAL A 35 11.49 -9.25 -22.43
N LYS A 36 12.79 -8.97 -22.55
CA LYS A 36 13.30 -8.02 -23.56
C LYS A 36 13.13 -8.53 -25.01
N ASN A 37 13.16 -9.84 -25.19
CA ASN A 37 13.10 -10.48 -26.51
C ASN A 37 11.66 -10.84 -26.94
N SER A 38 10.65 -10.39 -26.18
CA SER A 38 9.24 -10.72 -26.39
C SER A 38 8.35 -9.49 -26.23
N GLU A 39 7.28 -9.42 -27.01
CA GLU A 39 6.21 -8.45 -26.75
C GLU A 39 5.42 -8.86 -25.49
N MET A 40 5.12 -7.90 -24.61
CA MET A 40 4.38 -8.17 -23.39
C MET A 40 2.91 -8.45 -23.70
N ASN A 41 2.51 -9.72 -23.64
CA ASN A 41 1.11 -10.13 -23.74
C ASN A 41 0.56 -10.59 -22.37
N SER A 42 -0.75 -10.86 -22.29
CA SER A 42 -1.42 -11.21 -21.04
C SER A 42 -0.90 -12.51 -20.40
N GLU A 43 -0.54 -13.50 -21.21
CA GLU A 43 -0.03 -14.79 -20.74
C GLU A 43 1.37 -14.65 -20.13
N LEU A 44 2.26 -13.92 -20.81
CA LEU A 44 3.60 -13.62 -20.33
C LEU A 44 3.55 -12.78 -19.05
N ALA A 45 2.69 -11.75 -19.03
CA ALA A 45 2.48 -10.92 -17.85
C ALA A 45 2.00 -11.74 -16.65
N SER A 46 1.00 -12.61 -16.83
CA SER A 46 0.52 -13.50 -15.76
C SER A 46 1.62 -14.43 -15.27
N SER A 47 2.36 -15.06 -16.19
CA SER A 47 3.46 -15.97 -15.85
C SER A 47 4.57 -15.26 -15.06
N LEU A 48 4.91 -14.03 -15.45
CA LEU A 48 5.90 -13.22 -14.73
C LEU A 48 5.42 -12.83 -13.34
N VAL A 49 4.15 -12.43 -13.21
CA VAL A 49 3.53 -12.13 -11.92
C VAL A 49 3.59 -13.38 -11.03
N ASP A 50 3.24 -14.56 -11.52
CA ASP A 50 3.29 -15.80 -10.75
C ASP A 50 4.71 -16.12 -10.26
N VAL A 51 5.72 -15.96 -11.12
CA VAL A 51 7.13 -16.14 -10.76
C VAL A 51 7.54 -15.16 -9.65
N ILE A 52 7.14 -13.89 -9.74
CA ILE A 52 7.44 -12.87 -8.72
C ILE A 52 6.78 -13.22 -7.40
N PHE A 53 5.49 -13.55 -7.42
CA PHE A 53 4.71 -13.83 -6.20
C PHE A 53 5.12 -15.14 -5.52
N LYS A 54 5.65 -16.13 -6.26
CA LYS A 54 6.32 -17.30 -5.66
C LYS A 54 7.44 -16.91 -4.70
N THR A 55 8.11 -15.77 -4.94
CA THR A 55 9.21 -15.32 -4.06
C THR A 55 8.73 -14.73 -2.75
N LEU A 56 7.45 -14.37 -2.62
CA LEU A 56 6.92 -13.48 -1.58
C LEU A 56 7.31 -13.91 -0.15
N TYR A 57 7.27 -15.20 0.15
CA TYR A 57 7.55 -15.72 1.50
C TYR A 57 8.90 -16.45 1.63
N ILE A 58 9.60 -16.69 0.53
CA ILE A 58 10.78 -17.57 0.51
C ILE A 58 12.10 -16.81 0.44
N TYR A 59 12.09 -15.54 0.03
CA TYR A 59 13.32 -14.74 -0.07
C TYR A 59 13.45 -13.88 1.17
N ASP A 60 14.46 -14.18 1.98
CA ASP A 60 14.79 -13.39 3.17
C ASP A 60 16.03 -12.50 3.03
N ASP A 61 16.93 -12.85 2.11
CA ASP A 61 18.12 -12.08 1.86
C ASP A 61 17.86 -10.82 1.02
N ARG A 62 18.56 -9.75 1.38
CA ARG A 62 18.42 -8.43 0.74
C ARG A 62 18.77 -8.45 -0.75
N VAL A 63 19.72 -9.29 -1.16
CA VAL A 63 20.25 -9.28 -2.54
C VAL A 63 19.24 -9.90 -3.51
N SER A 64 18.65 -11.05 -3.15
CA SER A 64 17.60 -11.68 -3.94
C SER A 64 16.34 -10.82 -3.96
N ARG A 65 15.92 -10.26 -2.82
CA ARG A 65 14.78 -9.32 -2.76
C ARG A 65 14.98 -8.12 -3.68
N ARG A 66 16.16 -7.51 -3.67
CA ARG A 66 16.49 -6.39 -4.56
C ARG A 66 16.42 -6.80 -6.03
N ALA A 67 16.92 -7.97 -6.40
CA ALA A 67 16.83 -8.45 -7.78
C ALA A 67 15.36 -8.61 -8.25
N VAL A 68 14.47 -9.09 -7.38
CA VAL A 68 13.03 -9.16 -7.66
C VAL A 68 12.42 -7.77 -7.81
N ASP A 69 12.73 -6.87 -6.88
CA ASP A 69 12.24 -5.49 -6.91
C ASP A 69 12.67 -4.76 -8.20
N ASP A 70 13.91 -4.95 -8.65
CA ASP A 70 14.43 -4.37 -9.90
C ASP A 70 13.62 -4.85 -11.11
N VAL A 71 13.25 -6.14 -11.15
CA VAL A 71 12.37 -6.70 -12.21
C VAL A 71 10.98 -6.08 -12.14
N ILE A 72 10.37 -6.00 -10.95
CA ILE A 72 9.05 -5.38 -10.78
C ILE A 72 9.06 -3.96 -11.30
N ILE A 73 10.00 -3.13 -10.82
CA ILE A 73 10.10 -1.71 -11.18
C ILE A 73 10.27 -1.54 -12.69
N LYS A 74 11.09 -2.37 -13.33
CA LYS A 74 11.28 -2.32 -14.78
C LYS A 74 10.02 -2.75 -15.55
N SER A 75 9.38 -3.84 -15.14
CA SER A 75 8.20 -4.38 -15.79
C SER A 75 6.95 -3.52 -15.60
N LEU A 76 6.90 -2.67 -14.57
CA LEU A 76 5.83 -1.69 -14.36
C LEU A 76 5.70 -0.64 -15.47
N GLY A 77 6.70 -0.50 -16.35
CA GLY A 77 6.58 0.29 -17.58
C GLY A 77 5.60 -0.30 -18.59
N GLU A 78 5.34 -1.61 -18.53
CA GLU A 78 4.42 -2.30 -19.43
C GLU A 78 3.00 -2.31 -18.87
N THR A 79 2.05 -1.72 -19.60
CA THR A 79 0.67 -1.54 -19.10
C THR A 79 -0.04 -2.86 -18.80
N ILE A 80 0.20 -3.90 -19.59
CA ILE A 80 -0.40 -5.22 -19.40
C ILE A 80 0.13 -5.86 -18.11
N PHE A 81 1.45 -5.86 -17.90
CA PHE A 81 2.05 -6.34 -16.65
C PHE A 81 1.56 -5.54 -15.45
N MET A 82 1.58 -4.21 -15.53
CA MET A 82 1.14 -3.32 -14.46
C MET A 82 -0.28 -3.65 -13.96
N LYS A 83 -1.23 -3.87 -14.89
CA LYS A 83 -2.62 -4.24 -14.54
C LYS A 83 -2.71 -5.63 -13.92
N SER A 84 -2.02 -6.63 -14.49
CA SER A 84 -1.98 -7.99 -13.94
C SER A 84 -1.35 -8.02 -12.55
N PHE A 85 -0.25 -7.29 -12.35
CA PHE A 85 0.44 -7.16 -11.08
C PHE A 85 -0.42 -6.49 -10.02
N ALA A 86 -1.13 -5.40 -10.37
CA ALA A 86 -2.07 -4.74 -9.47
C ALA A 86 -3.19 -5.68 -9.00
N GLY A 87 -3.76 -6.48 -9.91
CA GLY A 87 -4.76 -7.49 -9.57
C GLY A 87 -4.24 -8.54 -8.59
N ALA A 88 -3.07 -9.10 -8.87
CA ALA A 88 -2.43 -10.09 -8.00
C ALA A 88 -2.02 -9.52 -6.64
N LEU A 89 -1.59 -8.24 -6.59
CA LEU A 89 -1.31 -7.53 -5.35
C LEU A 89 -2.55 -7.47 -4.47
N VAL A 90 -3.66 -6.92 -4.98
CA VAL A 90 -4.91 -6.77 -4.21
C VAL A 90 -5.37 -8.13 -3.68
N GLN A 91 -5.41 -9.16 -4.52
CA GLN A 91 -5.80 -10.51 -4.09
C GLN A 91 -4.88 -11.08 -3.00
N SER A 92 -3.57 -10.83 -3.10
CA SER A 92 -2.60 -11.32 -2.11
C SER A 92 -2.66 -10.56 -0.79
N MET A 93 -2.98 -9.26 -0.84
CA MET A 93 -3.20 -8.43 0.35
C MET A 93 -4.46 -8.86 1.09
N GLU A 94 -5.57 -9.08 0.38
CA GLU A 94 -6.83 -9.57 0.96
C GLU A 94 -6.64 -10.92 1.66
N LYS A 95 -5.78 -11.80 1.10
CA LYS A 95 -5.41 -13.09 1.72
C LYS A 95 -4.61 -12.94 3.02
N GLN A 96 -3.92 -11.81 3.27
CA GLN A 96 -3.12 -11.62 4.49
C GLN A 96 -3.97 -11.59 5.77
N GLY A 97 -5.26 -11.23 5.69
CA GLY A 97 -6.15 -11.30 6.86
C GLY A 97 -6.20 -12.70 7.48
N LYS A 98 -6.00 -13.75 6.67
CA LYS A 98 -5.97 -15.15 7.12
C LYS A 98 -4.57 -15.66 7.44
N VAL A 99 -3.59 -15.35 6.59
CA VAL A 99 -2.21 -15.87 6.72
C VAL A 99 -1.45 -15.16 7.84
N GLN A 100 -1.72 -13.86 8.03
CA GLN A 100 -1.09 -13.00 9.01
C GLN A 100 0.45 -13.02 8.99
N SER A 101 1.05 -13.24 7.81
CA SER A 101 2.51 -13.23 7.64
C SER A 101 3.06 -11.82 7.64
N TYR A 102 3.90 -11.49 8.62
CA TYR A 102 4.53 -10.17 8.72
C TYR A 102 5.39 -9.85 7.49
N VAL A 103 6.26 -10.79 7.09
CA VAL A 103 7.14 -10.63 5.93
C VAL A 103 6.31 -10.43 4.66
N GLY A 104 5.22 -11.20 4.51
CA GLY A 104 4.28 -11.03 3.40
C GLY A 104 3.64 -9.65 3.38
N CYS A 105 3.11 -9.20 4.51
CA CYS A 105 2.48 -7.88 4.65
C CYS A 105 3.45 -6.75 4.25
N LEU A 106 4.68 -6.75 4.78
CA LEU A 106 5.67 -5.74 4.44
C LEU A 106 6.04 -5.74 2.95
N ARG A 107 6.24 -6.91 2.35
CA ARG A 107 6.63 -7.01 0.95
C ARG A 107 5.51 -6.61 0.01
N LEU A 108 4.29 -7.06 0.27
CA LEU A 108 3.10 -6.64 -0.48
C LEU A 108 2.89 -5.12 -0.39
N LEU A 109 3.07 -4.56 0.81
CA LEU A 109 3.05 -3.11 1.00
C LEU A 109 4.12 -2.42 0.15
N GLN A 110 5.38 -2.85 0.23
CA GLN A 110 6.48 -2.29 -0.55
C GLN A 110 6.21 -2.36 -2.07
N TRP A 111 5.75 -3.50 -2.57
CA TRP A 111 5.41 -3.69 -3.98
C TRP A 111 4.25 -2.80 -4.45
N SER A 112 3.25 -2.58 -3.61
CA SER A 112 2.19 -1.62 -3.92
C SER A 112 2.69 -0.17 -3.93
N LEU A 113 3.69 0.18 -3.13
CA LEU A 113 4.33 1.49 -3.22
C LEU A 113 5.09 1.67 -4.53
N TYR A 114 5.76 0.63 -5.03
CA TYR A 114 6.36 0.68 -6.37
C TYR A 114 5.30 0.87 -7.45
N LEU A 115 4.17 0.15 -7.38
CA LEU A 115 3.07 0.34 -8.30
C LEU A 115 2.60 1.81 -8.32
N LEU A 116 2.45 2.45 -7.16
CA LEU A 116 1.97 3.83 -7.09
C LEU A 116 3.02 4.89 -7.47
N THR A 117 4.31 4.63 -7.22
CA THR A 117 5.38 5.65 -7.38
C THR A 117 6.28 5.45 -8.59
N LYS A 118 6.34 4.23 -9.14
CA LYS A 118 7.24 3.84 -10.25
C LYS A 118 6.47 3.47 -11.51
N SER A 119 5.18 3.76 -11.58
CA SER A 119 4.35 3.48 -12.75
C SER A 119 3.31 4.58 -12.99
N GLN A 120 2.64 4.51 -14.13
CA GLN A 120 1.49 5.36 -14.47
C GLN A 120 0.15 4.78 -13.97
N PHE A 121 0.17 3.83 -13.04
CA PHE A 121 -1.04 3.12 -12.61
C PHE A 121 -2.14 4.05 -12.06
N ALA A 122 -1.76 5.03 -11.24
CA ALA A 122 -2.71 5.97 -10.65
C ALA A 122 -3.43 6.83 -11.70
N THR A 123 -2.76 7.13 -12.83
CA THR A 123 -3.35 7.90 -13.95
C THR A 123 -4.15 7.01 -14.89
N VAL A 124 -3.69 5.78 -15.14
CA VAL A 124 -4.30 4.83 -16.10
C VAL A 124 -5.52 4.11 -15.52
N SER A 125 -5.64 3.92 -14.21
CA SER A 125 -6.70 3.09 -13.62
C SER A 125 -7.15 3.57 -12.24
N LYS A 126 -7.83 4.72 -12.19
CA LYS A 126 -8.29 5.36 -10.94
C LYS A 126 -9.11 4.43 -10.02
N ASN A 127 -10.06 3.66 -10.57
CA ASN A 127 -10.86 2.72 -9.77
C ASN A 127 -10.04 1.56 -9.21
N ALA A 128 -9.07 1.03 -9.98
CA ALA A 128 -8.18 -0.01 -9.49
C ALA A 128 -7.19 0.53 -8.46
N CYS A 129 -6.75 1.79 -8.61
CA CYS A 129 -5.94 2.51 -7.64
C CYS A 129 -6.64 2.60 -6.27
N CYS A 130 -7.93 2.92 -6.26
CA CYS A 130 -8.74 2.88 -5.04
C CYS A 130 -8.73 1.49 -4.37
N ARG A 131 -8.90 0.39 -5.13
CA ARG A 131 -8.83 -0.96 -4.56
C ARG A 131 -7.47 -1.28 -3.93
N VAL A 132 -6.38 -0.84 -4.55
CA VAL A 132 -5.03 -0.96 -3.99
C VAL A 132 -4.93 -0.17 -2.68
N ALA A 133 -5.45 1.06 -2.66
CA ALA A 133 -5.45 1.91 -1.47
C ALA A 133 -6.22 1.28 -0.30
N THR A 134 -7.41 0.73 -0.56
CA THR A 134 -8.21 -0.01 0.43
C THR A 134 -7.46 -1.24 0.95
N ALA A 135 -6.84 -2.03 0.06
CA ALA A 135 -6.06 -3.20 0.45
C ALA A 135 -4.82 -2.84 1.29
N GLN A 136 -4.16 -1.71 0.98
CA GLN A 136 -3.06 -1.18 1.79
C GLN A 136 -3.52 -0.76 3.18
N ALA A 137 -4.68 -0.12 3.32
CA ALA A 137 -5.24 0.26 4.62
C ALA A 137 -5.46 -0.98 5.50
N SER A 138 -5.99 -2.07 4.94
CA SER A 138 -6.13 -3.35 5.64
C SER A 138 -4.79 -3.98 6.04
N LEU A 139 -3.76 -3.91 5.20
CA LEU A 139 -2.42 -4.37 5.58
C LEU A 139 -1.80 -3.52 6.69
N ILE A 140 -2.02 -2.21 6.65
CA ILE A 140 -1.52 -1.29 7.69
C ILE A 140 -2.16 -1.64 9.03
N HIS A 141 -3.45 -1.93 9.08
CA HIS A 141 -4.11 -2.41 10.29
C HIS A 141 -3.37 -3.63 10.87
N LEU A 142 -3.07 -4.66 10.05
CA LEU A 142 -2.33 -5.85 10.49
C LEU A 142 -0.89 -5.55 10.95
N LEU A 143 -0.21 -4.59 10.31
CA LEU A 143 1.14 -4.17 10.68
C LEU A 143 1.17 -3.30 11.94
N MET A 144 0.12 -2.52 12.18
CA MET A 144 -0.02 -1.64 13.34
C MET A 144 -0.37 -2.39 14.63
N GLN A 145 -0.71 -3.67 14.54
CA GLN A 145 -0.86 -4.57 15.69
C GLN A 145 0.46 -5.22 16.14
N ARG A 146 1.57 -4.96 15.43
CA ARG A 146 2.87 -5.60 15.68
C ARG A 146 3.73 -4.81 16.67
N SER A 147 4.98 -5.23 16.87
CA SER A 147 5.87 -4.62 17.86
C SER A 147 6.11 -3.14 17.58
N PHE A 148 6.46 -2.36 18.60
CA PHE A 148 6.72 -0.93 18.47
C PHE A 148 7.73 -0.58 17.36
N ARG A 149 8.79 -1.38 17.21
CA ARG A 149 9.82 -1.17 16.19
C ARG A 149 9.24 -1.30 14.77
N GLU A 150 8.40 -2.30 14.57
CA GLU A 150 7.79 -2.61 13.28
C GLU A 150 6.75 -1.55 12.90
N ARG A 151 5.92 -1.12 13.87
CA ARG A 151 4.99 0.00 13.70
C ARG A 151 5.71 1.27 13.27
N ARG A 152 6.80 1.62 13.97
CA ARG A 152 7.63 2.79 13.64
C ARG A 152 8.25 2.70 12.25
N ALA A 153 8.72 1.52 11.84
CA ALA A 153 9.27 1.30 10.50
C ALA A 153 8.18 1.50 9.41
N CYS A 154 7.00 0.92 9.60
CA CYS A 154 5.86 1.10 8.70
C CYS A 154 5.47 2.58 8.55
N LYS A 155 5.34 3.31 9.67
CA LYS A 155 5.04 4.75 9.65
C LYS A 155 6.07 5.55 8.85
N ARG A 156 7.36 5.30 9.10
CA ARG A 156 8.46 5.99 8.41
C ARG A 156 8.40 5.79 6.90
N THR A 157 8.12 4.57 6.43
CA THR A 157 7.99 4.29 4.99
C THR A 157 6.87 5.11 4.36
N PHE A 158 5.69 5.17 4.99
CA PHE A 158 4.58 5.97 4.48
C PHE A 158 4.85 7.47 4.54
N PHE A 159 5.51 7.96 5.59
CA PHE A 159 5.83 9.38 5.68
C PHE A 159 6.83 9.80 4.60
N GLN A 160 7.80 8.93 4.31
CA GLN A 160 8.72 9.12 3.18
C GLN A 160 7.96 9.13 1.85
N LEU A 161 7.05 8.18 1.63
CA LEU A 161 6.19 8.12 0.45
C LEU A 161 5.40 9.42 0.26
N PHE A 162 4.65 9.85 1.29
CA PHE A 162 3.82 11.04 1.21
C PHE A 162 4.64 12.32 0.99
N SER A 163 5.86 12.36 1.57
CA SER A 163 6.79 13.46 1.35
C SER A 163 7.32 13.50 -0.09
N GLN A 164 7.61 12.33 -0.68
CA GLN A 164 8.13 12.22 -2.05
C GLN A 164 7.03 12.36 -3.11
N SER A 165 5.79 12.03 -2.77
CA SER A 165 4.67 11.99 -3.71
C SER A 165 3.40 12.53 -3.05
N PRO A 166 3.25 13.87 -2.96
CA PRO A 166 2.09 14.50 -2.31
C PRO A 166 0.74 14.12 -2.94
N ASP A 167 0.71 13.81 -4.24
CA ASP A 167 -0.53 13.42 -4.92
C ASP A 167 -1.05 12.06 -4.46
N ILE A 168 -0.16 11.16 -4.03
CA ILE A 168 -0.55 9.89 -3.41
C ILE A 168 -1.23 10.15 -2.07
N TYR A 169 -0.69 11.07 -1.27
CA TYR A 169 -1.32 11.47 -0.01
C TYR A 169 -2.72 12.04 -0.24
N LYS A 170 -2.87 12.97 -1.19
CA LYS A 170 -4.17 13.54 -1.58
C LYS A 170 -5.14 12.45 -2.03
N MET A 171 -4.68 11.50 -2.84
CA MET A 171 -5.48 10.38 -3.30
C MET A 171 -6.06 9.58 -2.12
N TYR A 172 -5.24 9.24 -1.11
CA TYR A 172 -5.76 8.55 0.08
C TYR A 172 -6.82 9.36 0.83
N ILE A 173 -6.63 10.68 0.97
CA ILE A 173 -7.60 11.53 1.66
C ILE A 173 -8.92 11.61 0.90
N GLU A 174 -8.88 11.75 -0.42
CA GLU A 174 -10.11 11.76 -1.24
C GLU A 174 -10.84 10.42 -1.21
N GLU A 175 -10.11 9.30 -1.22
CA GLU A 175 -10.71 7.97 -1.11
C GLU A 175 -11.28 7.68 0.29
N LEU A 176 -10.67 8.24 1.33
CA LEU A 176 -11.19 8.22 2.70
C LEU A 176 -12.47 9.06 2.81
N LYS A 177 -12.46 10.29 2.28
CA LYS A 177 -13.62 11.20 2.22
C LYS A 177 -14.79 10.59 1.44
N GLY A 178 -14.48 9.91 0.34
CA GLY A 178 -15.47 9.20 -0.48
C GLY A 178 -15.98 7.90 0.14
N GLY A 179 -15.50 7.50 1.33
CA GLY A 179 -15.92 6.30 2.04
C GLY A 179 -15.47 4.98 1.40
N ARG A 180 -14.56 5.01 0.42
CA ARG A 180 -14.10 3.80 -0.28
C ARG A 180 -13.01 3.05 0.49
N ILE A 181 -12.26 3.78 1.30
CA ILE A 181 -11.39 3.19 2.32
C ILE A 181 -12.21 3.13 3.62
N PRO A 182 -12.57 1.92 4.10
CA PRO A 182 -13.37 1.77 5.30
C PRO A 182 -12.52 2.14 6.51
N TYR A 183 -12.83 3.27 7.12
CA TYR A 183 -12.14 3.77 8.30
C TYR A 183 -12.49 2.99 9.57
N ILE A 184 -13.65 2.34 9.62
CA ILE A 184 -14.07 1.51 10.76
C ILE A 184 -13.17 0.28 10.88
N ASP A 185 -12.80 -0.32 9.74
CA ASP A 185 -12.00 -1.55 9.69
C ASP A 185 -10.49 -1.29 9.79
N SER A 186 -10.06 -0.05 9.61
CA SER A 186 -8.64 0.33 9.58
C SER A 186 -8.37 1.70 10.25
N PRO A 187 -8.72 1.88 11.53
CA PRO A 187 -8.59 3.16 12.22
C PRO A 187 -7.15 3.68 12.25
N GLU A 188 -6.16 2.78 12.32
CA GLU A 188 -4.74 3.14 12.34
C GLU A 188 -4.28 3.79 11.03
N PHE A 189 -4.98 3.54 9.92
CA PHE A 189 -4.69 4.20 8.66
C PHE A 189 -5.07 5.68 8.68
N ILE A 190 -6.22 6.04 9.26
CA ILE A 190 -6.59 7.46 9.46
C ILE A 190 -5.57 8.12 10.38
N GLY A 191 -5.24 7.46 11.50
CA GLY A 191 -4.26 7.96 12.46
C GLY A 191 -2.92 8.26 11.79
N LEU A 192 -2.46 7.38 10.90
CA LEU A 192 -1.25 7.57 10.10
C LEU A 192 -1.32 8.81 9.19
N LEU A 193 -2.44 9.00 8.48
CA LEU A 193 -2.63 10.15 7.58
C LEU A 193 -2.69 11.49 8.34
N MET A 194 -3.38 11.51 9.49
CA MET A 194 -3.43 12.67 10.37
C MET A 194 -2.06 12.98 10.98
N GLU A 195 -1.39 11.97 11.52
CA GLU A 195 -0.05 12.13 12.09
C GLU A 195 0.93 12.67 11.04
N PHE A 196 0.85 12.22 9.79
CA PHE A 196 1.63 12.81 8.70
C PHE A 196 1.30 14.28 8.45
N SER A 197 0.01 14.63 8.35
CA SER A 197 -0.41 16.04 8.17
C SER A 197 0.18 16.94 9.24
N ILE A 198 0.15 16.47 10.48
CA ILE A 198 0.57 17.24 11.65
C ILE A 198 2.09 17.35 11.78
N THR A 199 2.81 16.27 11.50
CA THR A 199 4.27 16.21 11.75
C THR A 199 5.11 16.61 10.54
N SER A 200 4.49 16.75 9.36
CA SER A 200 5.17 17.19 8.15
C SER A 200 5.72 18.62 8.29
N SER A 201 6.83 18.93 7.62
CA SER A 201 7.34 20.31 7.54
C SER A 201 6.38 21.27 6.82
N LYS A 202 5.38 20.72 6.11
CA LYS A 202 4.27 21.44 5.47
C LYS A 202 2.98 21.37 6.31
N SER A 203 3.11 21.19 7.63
CA SER A 203 1.98 20.86 8.49
C SER A 203 0.86 21.89 8.47
N SER A 204 1.18 23.19 8.47
CA SER A 204 0.14 24.25 8.45
C SER A 204 -0.80 24.10 7.25
N SER A 205 -0.26 23.94 6.04
CA SER A 205 -1.08 23.87 4.82
C SER A 205 -1.82 22.54 4.67
N LEU A 206 -1.21 21.41 5.06
CA LEU A 206 -1.88 20.11 5.00
C LEU A 206 -2.97 19.97 6.07
N VAL A 207 -2.72 20.47 7.29
CA VAL A 207 -3.71 20.46 8.37
C VAL A 207 -4.87 21.38 8.01
N GLU A 208 -4.63 22.62 7.61
CA GLU A 208 -5.71 23.53 7.18
C GLU A 208 -6.54 22.96 6.04
N GLN A 209 -5.89 22.32 5.06
CA GLN A 209 -6.58 21.75 3.90
C GLN A 209 -7.44 20.53 4.25
N PHE A 210 -6.96 19.62 5.10
CA PHE A 210 -7.59 18.31 5.31
C PHE A 210 -8.27 18.13 6.66
N LYS A 211 -8.08 19.05 7.62
CA LYS A 211 -8.76 19.07 8.92
C LYS A 211 -10.29 18.95 8.80
N PRO A 212 -10.98 19.65 7.88
CA PRO A 212 -12.43 19.49 7.72
C PRO A 212 -12.84 18.05 7.39
N THR A 213 -12.05 17.35 6.56
CA THR A 213 -12.30 15.94 6.22
C THR A 213 -12.16 15.04 7.44
N PHE A 214 -11.11 15.23 8.25
CA PHE A 214 -10.91 14.42 9.46
C PHE A 214 -12.01 14.66 10.50
N LEU A 215 -12.46 15.91 10.66
CA LEU A 215 -13.57 16.25 11.56
C LEU A 215 -14.89 15.64 11.11
N ASP A 216 -15.23 15.74 9.81
CA ASP A 216 -16.44 15.13 9.26
C ASP A 216 -16.49 13.62 9.51
N ILE A 217 -15.35 12.93 9.30
CA ILE A 217 -15.24 11.50 9.59
C ILE A 217 -15.39 11.22 11.08
N TYR A 218 -14.74 12.00 11.96
CA TYR A 218 -14.88 11.84 13.41
C TYR A 218 -16.33 11.99 13.87
N VAL A 219 -17.02 13.03 13.41
CA VAL A 219 -18.45 13.27 13.73
C VAL A 219 -19.29 12.08 13.27
N LYS A 220 -19.12 11.61 12.03
CA LYS A 220 -19.90 10.49 11.49
C LYS A 220 -19.60 9.15 12.16
N ALA A 221 -18.32 8.86 12.40
CA ALA A 221 -17.86 7.54 12.80
C ALA A 221 -17.79 7.33 14.31
N VAL A 222 -17.72 8.42 15.08
CA VAL A 222 -17.55 8.38 16.54
C VAL A 222 -18.72 9.05 17.26
N LEU A 223 -19.03 10.32 16.94
CA LEU A 223 -20.07 11.06 17.66
C LEU A 223 -21.49 10.60 17.30
N ASN A 224 -21.74 10.39 16.01
CA ASN A 224 -23.05 9.97 15.49
C ASN A 224 -23.18 8.44 15.36
N ALA A 225 -22.24 7.69 15.94
CA ALA A 225 -22.27 6.24 15.89
C ALA A 225 -23.48 5.72 16.67
N ARG A 226 -24.34 4.95 16.01
CA ARG A 226 -25.51 4.31 16.65
C ARG A 226 -25.09 3.24 17.65
N GLU A 227 -23.93 2.64 17.42
CA GLU A 227 -23.32 1.62 18.27
C GLU A 227 -21.98 2.14 18.79
N LYS A 228 -21.50 1.54 19.89
CA LYS A 228 -20.21 1.91 20.48
C LYS A 228 -19.10 1.76 19.42
N PRO A 229 -18.31 2.83 19.15
CA PRO A 229 -17.24 2.78 18.16
C PRO A 229 -16.22 1.66 18.44
N ALA A 230 -15.64 1.09 17.37
CA ALA A 230 -14.62 0.06 17.47
C ALA A 230 -13.42 0.53 18.31
N ARG A 231 -12.83 -0.40 19.07
CA ARG A 231 -11.68 -0.10 19.94
C ARG A 231 -10.53 0.45 19.10
N GLY A 232 -9.97 1.60 19.48
CA GLY A 232 -8.89 2.25 18.76
C GLY A 232 -9.34 3.27 17.70
N LEU A 233 -10.61 3.29 17.30
CA LEU A 233 -11.12 4.29 16.34
C LEU A 233 -11.09 5.70 16.95
N SER A 234 -11.60 5.89 18.16
CA SER A 234 -11.53 7.20 18.85
C SER A 234 -10.08 7.63 19.13
N GLU A 235 -9.20 6.67 19.48
CA GLU A 235 -7.78 6.93 19.73
C GLU A 235 -7.04 7.35 18.46
N ALA A 236 -7.43 6.84 17.29
CA ALA A 236 -6.85 7.23 16.02
C ALA A 236 -6.97 8.73 15.75
N PHE A 237 -8.03 9.38 16.26
CA PHE A 237 -8.25 10.83 16.16
C PHE A 237 -7.52 11.66 17.20
N HIS A 238 -6.75 11.06 18.12
CA HIS A 238 -5.98 11.82 19.12
C HIS A 238 -5.13 12.97 18.52
N PRO A 239 -4.40 12.77 17.39
CA PRO A 239 -3.63 13.84 16.78
C PRO A 239 -4.48 15.04 16.33
N LEU A 240 -5.75 14.84 15.98
CA LEU A 240 -6.65 15.92 15.59
C LEU A 240 -6.87 16.90 16.75
N PHE A 241 -7.05 16.37 17.97
CA PHE A 241 -7.32 17.17 19.17
C PHE A 241 -6.09 17.95 19.66
N THR A 242 -4.88 17.44 19.42
CA THR A 242 -3.66 18.17 19.80
C THR A 242 -3.42 19.43 18.96
N HIS A 243 -4.15 19.61 17.85
CA HIS A 243 -4.06 20.76 16.95
C HIS A 243 -5.36 21.55 16.78
N MET A 244 -6.39 21.28 17.59
CA MET A 244 -7.59 22.13 17.63
C MET A 244 -7.40 23.24 18.67
N LEU A 245 -7.59 24.48 18.25
CA LEU A 245 -7.71 25.61 19.17
C LEU A 245 -9.10 25.57 19.82
N HIS A 246 -9.24 26.19 20.99
CA HIS A 246 -10.48 26.15 21.78
C HIS A 246 -11.72 26.66 21.02
N GLU A 247 -11.51 27.55 20.03
CA GLU A 247 -12.53 28.13 19.15
C GLU A 247 -13.05 27.16 18.07
N ASP A 248 -12.21 26.21 17.62
CA ASP A 248 -12.60 25.19 16.63
C ASP A 248 -13.56 24.14 17.22
N PHE A 249 -13.48 23.93 18.54
CA PHE A 249 -14.29 22.95 19.26
C PHE A 249 -15.72 23.47 19.47
N GLN A 250 -15.88 24.77 19.76
CA GLN A 250 -17.18 25.40 19.97
C GLN A 250 -18.00 25.51 18.68
N SER A 251 -17.35 25.85 17.56
CA SER A 251 -18.00 26.03 16.27
C SER A 251 -18.48 24.71 15.63
N ASN A 252 -17.77 23.60 15.85
CA ASN A 252 -18.07 22.32 15.18
C ASN A 252 -18.82 21.30 16.05
N CYS A 253 -18.68 21.33 17.40
CA CYS A 253 -19.43 20.42 18.28
C CYS A 253 -20.69 21.08 18.89
N GLY A 254 -20.79 22.42 18.88
CA GLY A 254 -21.94 23.14 19.44
C GLY A 254 -23.23 23.01 18.62
N SER A 255 -23.16 22.69 17.34
CA SER A 255 -24.32 22.54 16.45
C SER A 255 -24.91 21.13 16.41
N SER A 256 -24.24 20.14 17.02
CA SER A 256 -24.75 18.76 17.12
C SER A 256 -25.48 18.47 18.43
N PHE A 257 -25.58 19.47 19.32
CA PHE A 257 -26.23 19.37 20.64
C PHE A 257 -27.37 20.38 20.84
N SER A 258 -27.88 20.98 19.77
CA SER A 258 -29.07 21.84 19.79
C SER A 258 -30.22 21.20 19.03
#